data_AF-A0A662A3K5-F1
#
_entry.id   AF-A0A662A3K5-F1
#
_cell.length_a   1.000
_cell.length_b   1.000
_cell.length_c   1.000
_cell.angle_alpha   90.00
_cell.angle_beta   90.00
_cell.angle_gamma   90.00
#
_symmetry.space_group_name_H-M   'P 1'
#
loop_
_entity.id
_entity.type
_entity.pdbx_description
1 polymer ?
#
loop_
_entity_poly.entity_id
_entity_poly.type
_entity_poly.pdbx_seq_one_letter_code
_entity_poly.pdbx_strand_id
1 'polypeptide(L)'
;MKKIKKTNAVRLLTSIILLALLTGNIFAQGGFIVHPGNDVTLGTGTTLDITDGNLLIQDDNGNAPSFLQNGTVQFTGTGLVQVEQYLTKDKWHGISSPMGDEVNGAYMWIYLMKWLEPTNEWQDIFDPTTQPLVPGKGYFAWSNSNNNPYPATPDFVTLSGTPNYQDINPVLEVTDASIKSGWNLVGNPFPCAVDWNGDAAWNLVNLDASIWVWDPVAGNYKVWNHTSGGSLESGEIAATQSFWVHADDTTGATATSMTIPASQRTHSNNIFYKNGGNDLSNQIKLKVQGNTPENDECIIGFMEGASLGMNSAYDALYLKGNETAPSLYSMVSGSKYAMKQLPDWEQYNAVPLNFKAGIPGTYTISASWTESFPEGLPIFLEDIKENYFQD
;
A
#
# COMPACT_ATOMS: atom_id res chain seq x y z
N MET A 1 -7.72 42.12 -41.69
CA MET A 1 -6.53 41.71 -40.91
C MET A 1 -7.00 41.05 -39.61
N LYS A 2 -6.25 40.02 -39.19
CA LYS A 2 -6.64 38.91 -38.29
C LYS A 2 -7.26 39.34 -36.94
N LYS A 3 -8.39 38.72 -36.60
CA LYS A 3 -8.90 38.63 -35.21
C LYS A 3 -7.99 37.69 -34.42
N ILE A 4 -7.39 38.20 -33.36
CA ILE A 4 -6.64 37.41 -32.38
C ILE A 4 -7.67 36.68 -31.50
N LYS A 5 -7.72 35.35 -31.58
CA LYS A 5 -8.43 34.50 -30.62
C LYS A 5 -7.66 34.57 -29.30
N LYS A 6 -8.29 35.08 -28.24
CA LYS A 6 -7.81 34.92 -26.87
C LYS A 6 -7.93 33.43 -26.52
N THR A 7 -6.81 32.81 -26.22
CA THR A 7 -6.74 31.47 -25.62
C THR A 7 -7.36 31.56 -24.22
N ASN A 8 -8.38 30.76 -23.96
CA ASN A 8 -8.96 30.64 -22.63
C ASN A 8 -7.95 29.92 -21.74
N ALA A 9 -7.28 30.66 -20.85
CA ALA A 9 -6.59 30.07 -19.72
C ALA A 9 -7.66 29.51 -18.78
N VAL A 10 -7.75 28.18 -18.69
CA VAL A 10 -8.58 27.52 -17.68
C VAL A 10 -7.91 27.74 -16.33
N ARG A 11 -8.45 28.66 -15.53
CA ARG A 11 -8.12 28.76 -14.10
C ARG A 11 -8.95 27.72 -13.37
N LEU A 12 -8.36 26.60 -12.98
CA LEU A 12 -8.99 25.64 -12.05
C LEU A 12 -9.07 26.30 -10.66
N LEU A 13 -10.29 26.43 -10.14
CA LEU A 13 -10.57 26.82 -8.76
C LEU A 13 -10.58 25.57 -7.87
N THR A 14 -9.98 25.68 -6.69
CA THR A 14 -9.85 24.65 -5.65
C THR A 14 -11.20 24.12 -5.17
N SER A 15 -11.56 22.87 -5.54
CA SER A 15 -12.52 21.95 -4.89
C SER A 15 -12.56 20.67 -5.72
N ILE A 16 -12.05 19.53 -5.21
CA ILE A 16 -12.05 18.16 -5.81
C ILE A 16 -12.52 18.16 -7.28
N ILE A 17 -11.58 18.47 -8.18
CA ILE A 17 -11.84 18.49 -9.61
C ILE A 17 -11.33 17.18 -10.19
N LEU A 18 -12.25 16.33 -10.65
CA LEU A 18 -11.92 15.33 -11.65
C LEU A 18 -11.77 16.05 -13.00
N LEU A 19 -10.55 16.13 -13.51
CA LEU A 19 -10.29 16.66 -14.85
C LEU A 19 -9.98 15.50 -15.81
N ALA A 20 -10.92 15.25 -16.74
CA ALA A 20 -10.72 14.29 -17.82
C ALA A 20 -10.32 15.03 -19.11
N LEU A 21 -9.09 14.81 -19.59
CA LEU A 21 -8.65 15.30 -20.89
C LEU A 21 -9.00 14.28 -21.98
N LEU A 22 -10.06 14.56 -22.73
CA LEU A 22 -10.70 13.63 -23.67
C LEU A 22 -10.00 13.57 -25.04
N THR A 23 -10.23 12.44 -25.72
CA THR A 23 -9.50 11.96 -26.92
C THR A 23 -9.41 12.97 -28.06
N GLY A 24 -8.31 12.91 -28.84
CA GLY A 24 -8.14 13.71 -30.06
C GLY A 24 -7.75 15.17 -29.85
N ASN A 25 -7.49 15.59 -28.62
CA ASN A 25 -7.08 16.95 -28.29
C ASN A 25 -5.57 17.02 -27.96
N ILE A 26 -4.95 18.13 -28.34
CA ILE A 26 -3.62 18.54 -27.87
C ILE A 26 -3.82 19.69 -26.90
N PHE A 27 -3.37 19.51 -25.66
CA PHE A 27 -3.40 20.55 -24.63
C PHE A 27 -1.98 21.09 -24.44
N ALA A 28 -1.72 22.28 -24.98
CA ALA A 28 -0.44 22.95 -24.85
C ALA A 28 -0.51 23.99 -23.72
N GLN A 29 0.36 23.89 -22.71
CA GLN A 29 0.44 24.88 -21.62
C GLN A 29 1.88 25.07 -21.08
N GLY A 30 2.10 26.18 -20.38
CA GLY A 30 3.33 26.42 -19.62
C GLY A 30 3.18 25.86 -18.22
N GLY A 31 3.82 24.72 -17.94
CA GLY A 31 3.74 23.93 -16.73
C GLY A 31 2.37 23.30 -16.55
N PHE A 32 2.28 22.14 -15.89
CA PHE A 32 1.01 21.56 -15.44
C PHE A 32 1.17 21.10 -14.01
N ILE A 33 0.22 21.42 -13.13
CA ILE A 33 0.25 20.98 -11.73
C ILE A 33 -1.02 20.20 -11.45
N VAL A 34 -0.87 18.94 -11.03
CA VAL A 34 -1.91 18.19 -10.33
C VAL A 34 -1.77 18.56 -8.86
N HIS A 35 -2.68 19.39 -8.36
CA HIS A 35 -2.66 19.81 -6.96
C HIS A 35 -3.09 18.66 -6.01
N PRO A 36 -2.70 18.73 -4.72
CA PRO A 36 -3.15 17.79 -3.70
C PRO A 36 -4.68 17.61 -3.70
N GLY A 37 -5.13 16.36 -3.57
CA GLY A 37 -6.55 16.00 -3.56
C GLY A 37 -7.29 16.15 -4.90
N ASN A 38 -6.58 16.37 -6.00
CA ASN A 38 -7.17 16.38 -7.34
C ASN A 38 -6.80 15.13 -8.14
N ASP A 39 -7.77 14.72 -8.94
CA ASP A 39 -7.67 13.58 -9.84
C ASP A 39 -7.63 14.05 -11.29
N VAL A 40 -6.59 13.64 -12.02
CA VAL A 40 -6.43 13.94 -13.44
C VAL A 40 -6.24 12.65 -14.22
N THR A 41 -7.16 12.38 -15.14
CA THR A 41 -7.01 11.32 -16.14
C THR A 41 -6.64 11.92 -17.49
N LEU A 42 -5.47 11.55 -18.01
CA LEU A 42 -5.09 11.81 -19.40
C LEU A 42 -5.57 10.65 -20.27
N GLY A 43 -6.67 10.84 -21.01
CA GLY A 43 -7.31 9.79 -21.79
C GLY A 43 -6.49 9.29 -22.99
N THR A 44 -6.78 8.06 -23.44
CA THR A 44 -6.15 7.45 -24.63
C THR A 44 -6.31 8.34 -25.86
N GLY A 45 -5.22 8.53 -26.62
CA GLY A 45 -5.24 9.38 -27.82
C GLY A 45 -5.31 10.89 -27.53
N THR A 46 -5.18 11.30 -26.27
CA THR A 46 -4.95 12.70 -25.88
C THR A 46 -3.46 12.95 -25.72
N THR A 47 -2.99 14.13 -26.13
CA THR A 47 -1.62 14.58 -25.85
C THR A 47 -1.63 15.78 -24.92
N LEU A 48 -0.96 15.66 -23.77
CA LEU A 48 -0.61 16.78 -22.90
C LEU A 48 0.80 17.25 -23.29
N ASP A 49 0.88 18.41 -23.91
CA ASP A 49 2.12 19.02 -24.36
C ASP A 49 2.54 20.15 -23.41
N ILE A 50 3.58 19.91 -22.63
CA ILE A 50 4.15 20.91 -21.72
C ILE A 50 5.20 21.71 -22.50
N THR A 51 4.80 22.91 -22.89
CA THR A 51 5.57 23.78 -23.79
C THR A 51 6.69 24.56 -23.10
N ASP A 52 6.55 24.77 -21.79
CA ASP A 52 7.51 25.40 -20.89
C ASP A 52 7.26 24.86 -19.47
N GLY A 53 8.26 24.76 -18.59
CA GLY A 53 8.09 24.20 -17.22
C GLY A 53 7.82 22.68 -17.14
N ASN A 54 7.42 22.20 -15.96
CA ASN A 54 7.27 20.77 -15.63
C ASN A 54 5.80 20.32 -15.55
N LEU A 55 5.57 19.01 -15.64
CA LEU A 55 4.37 18.38 -15.08
C LEU A 55 4.68 18.02 -13.62
N LEU A 56 4.08 18.72 -12.67
CA LEU A 56 4.23 18.48 -11.24
C LEU A 56 2.98 17.81 -10.69
N ILE A 57 3.14 16.64 -10.08
CA ILE A 57 2.14 15.94 -9.30
C ILE A 57 2.46 16.24 -7.85
N GLN A 58 1.77 17.26 -7.32
CA GLN A 58 2.10 17.94 -6.08
C GLN A 58 1.38 17.27 -4.90
N ASP A 59 2.14 16.96 -3.85
CA ASP A 59 1.64 16.24 -2.67
C ASP A 59 1.48 17.18 -1.46
N ASP A 60 0.71 16.76 -0.45
CA ASP A 60 0.62 17.43 0.84
C ASP A 60 0.42 16.44 2.01
N ASN A 61 0.41 16.96 3.25
CA ASN A 61 0.27 16.15 4.48
C ASN A 61 -1.19 15.70 4.74
N GLY A 62 -1.99 15.41 3.72
CA GLY A 62 -3.36 14.92 3.94
C GLY A 62 -4.16 14.54 2.71
N ASN A 63 -3.77 14.95 1.51
CA ASN A 63 -4.49 14.74 0.27
C ASN A 63 -3.52 14.35 -0.85
N ALA A 64 -3.38 13.05 -1.09
CA ALA A 64 -2.56 12.58 -2.20
C ALA A 64 -3.14 13.06 -3.55
N PRO A 65 -2.30 13.57 -4.47
CA PRO A 65 -2.72 13.82 -5.85
C PRO A 65 -2.85 12.51 -6.62
N SER A 66 -3.57 12.53 -7.74
CA SER A 66 -3.68 11.36 -8.60
C SER A 66 -3.57 11.70 -10.08
N PHE A 67 -2.61 11.09 -10.77
CA PHE A 67 -2.42 11.25 -12.21
C PHE A 67 -2.47 9.92 -12.94
N LEU A 68 -3.56 9.68 -13.67
CA LEU A 68 -3.78 8.46 -14.45
C LEU A 68 -3.48 8.73 -15.92
N GLN A 69 -2.34 8.20 -16.40
CA GLN A 69 -1.87 8.39 -17.76
C GLN A 69 -2.27 7.23 -18.70
N ASN A 70 -3.22 7.48 -19.60
CA ASN A 70 -3.54 6.61 -20.75
C ASN A 70 -3.13 7.24 -22.10
N GLY A 71 -3.04 8.57 -22.15
CA GLY A 71 -2.55 9.34 -23.30
C GLY A 71 -1.04 9.57 -23.26
N THR A 72 -0.59 10.54 -24.06
CA THR A 72 0.82 10.91 -24.18
C THR A 72 1.11 12.20 -23.43
N VAL A 73 2.07 12.15 -22.50
CA VAL A 73 2.72 13.36 -21.97
C VAL A 73 3.95 13.61 -22.82
N GLN A 74 4.10 14.83 -23.34
CA GLN A 74 5.29 15.24 -24.08
C GLN A 74 5.75 16.62 -23.64
N PHE A 75 7.04 16.88 -23.85
CA PHE A 75 7.66 18.16 -23.56
C PHE A 75 8.22 18.71 -24.86
N THR A 76 7.65 19.81 -25.34
CA THR A 76 8.27 20.60 -26.43
C THR A 76 9.41 21.48 -25.88
N GLY A 77 9.37 21.79 -24.58
CA GLY A 77 10.44 22.47 -23.85
C GLY A 77 11.45 21.51 -23.19
N THR A 78 12.11 21.97 -22.12
CA THR A 78 13.09 21.19 -21.34
C THR A 78 12.50 20.59 -20.05
N GLY A 79 11.17 20.56 -19.94
CA GLY A 79 10.47 20.11 -18.76
C GLY A 79 10.56 18.61 -18.52
N LEU A 80 10.23 18.21 -17.29
CA LEU A 80 10.15 16.81 -16.86
C LEU A 80 8.85 16.56 -16.10
N VAL A 81 8.53 15.29 -15.89
CA VAL A 81 7.51 14.87 -14.92
C VAL A 81 8.14 14.80 -13.54
N GLN A 82 7.44 15.33 -12.55
CA GLN A 82 7.83 15.35 -11.15
C GLN A 82 6.68 14.85 -10.29
N VAL A 83 6.96 13.95 -9.36
CA VAL A 83 6.01 13.44 -8.36
C VAL A 83 6.58 13.75 -6.99
N GLU A 84 5.84 14.51 -6.20
CA GLU A 84 6.18 14.72 -4.81
C GLU A 84 5.64 13.56 -3.96
N GLN A 85 6.42 13.18 -2.95
CA GLN A 85 6.02 12.24 -1.92
C GLN A 85 6.27 12.88 -0.56
N TYR A 86 5.22 13.06 0.23
CA TYR A 86 5.32 13.55 1.60
C TYR A 86 5.77 12.42 2.54
N LEU A 87 6.78 12.70 3.37
CA LEU A 87 7.28 11.79 4.39
C LEU A 87 7.12 12.42 5.76
N THR A 88 6.17 11.93 6.55
CA THR A 88 6.04 12.29 7.96
C THR A 88 7.36 12.04 8.68
N LYS A 89 7.84 13.04 9.41
CA LYS A 89 9.09 12.95 10.18
C LYS A 89 9.03 11.86 11.23
N ASP A 90 10.21 11.31 11.48
CA ASP A 90 10.47 10.35 12.55
C ASP A 90 9.56 9.12 12.48
N LYS A 91 9.24 8.70 11.24
CA LYS A 91 8.46 7.51 10.90
C LYS A 91 9.02 6.86 9.64
N TRP A 92 8.96 5.54 9.61
CA TRP A 92 9.25 4.76 8.40
C TRP A 92 8.08 4.85 7.45
N HIS A 93 8.35 5.04 6.16
CA HIS A 93 7.37 4.99 5.09
C HIS A 93 7.75 3.91 4.09
N GLY A 94 6.77 3.13 3.67
CA GLY A 94 6.94 2.20 2.56
C GLY A 94 6.78 2.92 1.23
N ILE A 95 7.84 3.00 0.43
CA ILE A 95 7.92 3.85 -0.77
C ILE A 95 8.30 3.07 -2.02
N SER A 96 8.02 3.65 -3.19
CA SER A 96 8.30 3.10 -4.51
C SER A 96 8.56 4.23 -5.51
N SER A 97 9.35 3.95 -6.54
CA SER A 97 9.57 4.90 -7.64
C SER A 97 8.41 4.87 -8.64
N PRO A 98 7.80 6.03 -8.96
CA PRO A 98 6.86 6.15 -10.08
C PRO A 98 7.56 6.33 -11.43
N MET A 99 8.89 6.41 -11.47
CA MET A 99 9.68 6.66 -12.69
C MET A 99 10.49 5.43 -13.10
N GLY A 100 10.73 5.29 -14.40
CA GLY A 100 11.52 4.21 -15.00
C GLY A 100 13.04 4.37 -14.85
N ASP A 101 13.51 5.57 -14.53
CA ASP A 101 14.92 5.99 -14.54
C ASP A 101 15.34 6.74 -13.27
N GLU A 102 14.57 6.61 -12.19
CA GLU A 102 14.89 7.22 -10.89
C GLU A 102 16.10 6.57 -10.22
N VAL A 103 16.83 7.37 -9.42
CA VAL A 103 17.96 6.89 -8.61
C VAL A 103 17.80 7.28 -7.15
N ASN A 104 18.51 6.57 -6.27
CA ASN A 104 18.49 6.82 -4.82
C ASN A 104 18.91 8.25 -4.43
N GLY A 105 19.58 9.00 -5.31
CA GLY A 105 19.89 10.42 -5.12
C GLY A 105 18.67 11.30 -4.84
N ALA A 106 17.46 10.92 -5.26
CA ALA A 106 16.23 11.62 -4.89
C ALA A 106 15.97 11.61 -3.36
N TYR A 107 16.47 10.59 -2.66
CA TYR A 107 16.36 10.43 -1.20
C TYR A 107 17.63 10.88 -0.47
N MET A 108 18.43 11.79 -1.05
CA MET A 108 19.63 12.29 -0.38
C MET A 108 19.29 12.85 1.01
N TRP A 109 20.10 12.48 2.01
CA TRP A 109 19.93 12.78 3.44
C TRP A 109 18.80 12.02 4.15
N ILE A 110 17.96 11.28 3.43
CA ILE A 110 16.91 10.41 3.99
C ILE A 110 17.48 8.99 4.11
N TYR A 111 17.20 8.31 5.22
CA TYR A 111 17.55 6.89 5.33
C TYR A 111 16.70 6.12 4.34
N LEU A 112 17.33 5.34 3.47
CA LEU A 112 16.67 4.52 2.47
C LEU A 112 17.15 3.08 2.61
N MET A 113 16.22 2.12 2.65
CA MET A 113 16.54 0.71 2.80
C MET A 113 15.75 -0.13 1.80
N LYS A 114 16.33 -1.25 1.38
CA LYS A 114 15.61 -2.31 0.65
C LYS A 114 15.60 -3.59 1.47
N TRP A 115 14.57 -4.39 1.24
CA TRP A 115 14.51 -5.76 1.71
C TRP A 115 15.33 -6.67 0.81
N LEU A 116 16.07 -7.61 1.43
CA LEU A 116 16.73 -8.72 0.77
C LEU A 116 16.10 -10.02 1.28
N GLU A 117 15.29 -10.66 0.44
CA GLU A 117 14.68 -11.95 0.76
C GLU A 117 15.74 -13.04 0.99
N PRO A 118 16.82 -13.16 0.17
CA PRO A 118 17.82 -14.23 0.31
C PRO A 118 18.52 -14.29 1.66
N THR A 119 18.70 -13.14 2.30
CA THR A 119 19.35 -13.03 3.62
C THR A 119 18.35 -12.71 4.72
N ASN A 120 17.09 -12.42 4.38
CA ASN A 120 16.04 -11.99 5.29
C ASN A 120 16.47 -10.78 6.14
N GLU A 121 17.09 -9.79 5.47
CA GLU A 121 17.67 -8.61 6.10
C GLU A 121 17.32 -7.32 5.34
N TRP A 122 17.30 -6.22 6.08
CA TRP A 122 17.26 -4.88 5.49
C TRP A 122 18.67 -4.43 5.13
N GLN A 123 18.82 -3.84 3.94
CA GLN A 123 20.06 -3.24 3.48
C GLN A 123 19.88 -1.74 3.23
N ASP A 124 20.71 -0.93 3.88
CA ASP A 124 20.80 0.52 3.62
C ASP A 124 21.27 0.83 2.20
N ILE A 125 20.72 1.90 1.62
CA ILE A 125 21.07 2.44 0.30
C ILE A 125 21.51 3.89 0.51
N PHE A 126 22.79 4.17 0.26
CA PHE A 126 23.35 5.51 0.43
C PHE A 126 24.25 5.91 -0.75
N ASP A 127 25.33 5.15 -1.00
CA ASP A 127 26.31 5.47 -2.05
C ASP A 127 26.54 4.32 -3.04
N PRO A 128 26.78 4.60 -4.34
CA PRO A 128 26.70 5.94 -4.94
C PRO A 128 25.24 6.45 -5.00
N THR A 129 25.03 7.76 -5.10
CA THR A 129 23.70 8.38 -5.30
C THR A 129 23.12 8.18 -6.71
N THR A 130 23.64 7.19 -7.43
CA THR A 130 23.27 6.80 -8.80
C THR A 130 22.77 5.36 -8.84
N GLN A 131 22.46 4.75 -7.68
CA GLN A 131 21.87 3.41 -7.64
C GLN A 131 20.41 3.51 -8.15
N PRO A 132 20.01 2.71 -9.15
CA PRO A 132 18.65 2.74 -9.67
C PRO A 132 17.61 2.34 -8.62
N LEU A 133 16.50 3.08 -8.57
CA LEU A 133 15.28 2.65 -7.90
C LEU A 133 14.41 1.89 -8.90
N VAL A 134 14.50 0.57 -8.84
CA VAL A 134 13.86 -0.33 -9.80
C VAL A 134 12.32 -0.17 -9.75
N PRO A 135 11.64 0.10 -10.86
CA PRO A 135 10.18 0.12 -10.93
C PRO A 135 9.57 -1.18 -10.41
N GLY A 136 8.51 -1.07 -9.62
CA GLY A 136 7.84 -2.22 -9.01
C GLY A 136 8.54 -2.77 -7.77
N LYS A 137 9.74 -2.30 -7.41
CA LYS A 137 10.40 -2.65 -6.15
C LYS A 137 10.01 -1.66 -5.05
N GLY A 138 9.70 -2.17 -3.86
CA GLY A 138 9.45 -1.34 -2.70
C GLY A 138 10.72 -1.11 -1.87
N TYR A 139 10.73 0.00 -1.13
CA TYR A 139 11.80 0.43 -0.24
C TYR A 139 11.20 1.04 1.02
N PHE A 140 12.01 1.23 2.05
CA PHE A 140 11.62 1.98 3.24
C PHE A 140 12.44 3.25 3.36
N ALA A 141 11.75 4.37 3.63
CA ALA A 141 12.36 5.67 3.82
C ALA A 141 12.06 6.26 5.20
N TRP A 142 13.06 6.87 5.85
CA TRP A 142 12.88 7.60 7.11
C TRP A 142 13.46 9.01 7.02
N SER A 143 12.57 9.98 7.15
CA SER A 143 12.90 11.41 7.17
C SER A 143 13.04 11.88 8.62
N ASN A 144 14.21 12.39 9.00
CA ASN A 144 14.50 12.77 10.40
C ASN A 144 14.15 14.24 10.67
N SER A 145 13.53 14.53 11.82
CA SER A 145 13.31 15.92 12.26
C SER A 145 14.61 16.60 12.70
N ASN A 146 15.57 15.83 13.22
CA ASN A 146 16.85 16.32 13.73
C ASN A 146 18.00 15.42 13.23
N ASN A 147 18.84 15.95 12.34
CA ASN A 147 19.93 15.18 11.73
C ASN A 147 21.33 15.74 12.04
N ASN A 148 21.64 16.16 13.27
CA ASN A 148 22.94 16.77 13.62
C ASN A 148 24.14 15.83 13.28
N PRO A 149 25.17 16.26 12.50
CA PRO A 149 25.50 17.63 12.06
C PRO A 149 24.93 18.08 10.71
N TYR A 150 24.13 17.25 10.06
CA TYR A 150 23.45 17.52 8.80
C TYR A 150 22.14 18.32 9.01
N PRO A 151 21.66 19.03 7.97
CA PRO A 151 20.36 19.69 8.04
C PRO A 151 19.24 18.67 8.24
N ALA A 152 18.12 19.12 8.80
CA ALA A 152 16.88 18.35 8.77
C ALA A 152 16.58 17.96 7.33
N THR A 153 16.07 16.75 7.13
CA THR A 153 15.68 16.27 5.80
C THR A 153 14.51 17.10 5.27
N PRO A 154 14.23 17.11 3.96
CA PRO A 154 13.01 17.72 3.46
C PRO A 154 11.78 16.92 3.91
N ASP A 155 10.63 17.59 3.97
CA ASP A 155 9.32 16.96 4.24
C ASP A 155 8.82 16.22 2.99
N PHE A 156 9.29 16.62 1.81
CA PHE A 156 8.91 16.07 0.52
C PHE A 156 10.13 15.55 -0.23
N VAL A 157 9.96 14.41 -0.90
CA VAL A 157 10.89 13.92 -1.92
C VAL A 157 10.28 14.21 -3.29
N THR A 158 11.05 14.83 -4.19
CA THR A 158 10.62 15.06 -5.57
C THR A 158 11.27 14.05 -6.49
N LEU A 159 10.49 13.07 -6.93
CA LEU A 159 10.89 12.04 -7.89
C LEU A 159 10.71 12.60 -9.29
N SER A 160 11.71 12.50 -10.15
CA SER A 160 11.71 13.13 -11.47
C SER A 160 12.29 12.20 -12.52
N GLY A 161 11.61 12.07 -13.66
CA GLY A 161 12.07 11.20 -14.73
C GLY A 161 10.98 10.86 -15.73
N THR A 162 11.12 9.68 -16.34
CA THR A 162 10.12 9.10 -17.23
C THR A 162 9.09 8.35 -16.40
N PRO A 163 7.83 8.81 -16.29
CA PRO A 163 6.84 8.13 -15.47
C PRO A 163 6.50 6.75 -16.03
N ASN A 164 6.29 5.79 -15.14
CA ASN A 164 5.71 4.51 -15.54
C ASN A 164 4.20 4.69 -15.74
N TYR A 165 3.67 4.06 -16.79
CA TYR A 165 2.23 4.07 -17.09
C TYR A 165 1.79 2.80 -17.85
N GLN A 166 2.67 1.82 -17.94
CA GLN A 166 2.47 0.50 -18.56
C GLN A 166 2.65 -0.58 -17.48
N ASP A 167 2.30 -1.83 -17.82
CA ASP A 167 2.48 -2.98 -16.93
C ASP A 167 3.94 -3.11 -16.47
N ILE A 168 4.15 -3.40 -15.19
CA ILE A 168 5.46 -3.63 -14.59
C ILE A 168 5.51 -5.03 -14.00
N ASN A 169 6.52 -5.82 -14.35
CA ASN A 169 6.73 -7.16 -13.82
C ASN A 169 7.91 -7.12 -12.82
N PRO A 170 7.65 -6.98 -11.51
CA PRO A 170 8.72 -6.95 -10.52
C PRO A 170 9.45 -8.31 -10.48
N VAL A 171 10.74 -8.25 -10.16
CA VAL A 171 11.52 -9.46 -9.88
C VAL A 171 11.21 -9.90 -8.44
N LEU A 172 10.72 -11.12 -8.31
CA LEU A 172 10.45 -11.75 -7.02
C LEU A 172 11.53 -12.78 -6.71
N GLU A 173 11.93 -12.84 -5.45
CA GLU A 173 12.94 -13.75 -4.93
C GLU A 173 12.28 -14.73 -3.97
N VAL A 174 12.61 -16.01 -4.10
CA VAL A 174 12.22 -17.04 -3.14
C VAL A 174 13.43 -17.92 -2.91
N THR A 175 13.93 -17.95 -1.68
CA THR A 175 15.09 -18.76 -1.32
C THR A 175 14.74 -19.77 -0.25
N ASP A 176 15.10 -21.03 -0.50
CA ASP A 176 14.94 -22.16 0.43
C ASP A 176 15.83 -21.97 1.66
N ALA A 177 15.40 -21.17 2.65
CA ALA A 177 16.23 -20.96 3.84
C ALA A 177 15.55 -20.52 5.14
N SER A 178 14.24 -20.23 5.23
CA SER A 178 13.64 -19.92 6.54
C SER A 178 12.11 -19.88 6.55
N ILE A 179 11.51 -19.80 7.76
CA ILE A 179 10.09 -19.46 7.98
C ILE A 179 9.68 -18.05 7.49
N LYS A 180 10.65 -17.24 7.03
CA LYS A 180 10.45 -15.92 6.43
C LYS A 180 10.86 -15.90 4.95
N SER A 181 11.05 -17.06 4.34
CA SER A 181 11.22 -17.20 2.89
C SER A 181 9.97 -16.67 2.16
N GLY A 182 10.15 -16.18 0.94
CA GLY A 182 9.07 -15.77 0.05
C GLY A 182 8.52 -14.35 0.26
N TRP A 183 8.92 -13.65 1.32
CA TRP A 183 8.51 -12.26 1.56
C TRP A 183 9.24 -11.30 0.62
N ASN A 184 8.48 -10.67 -0.27
CA ASN A 184 8.99 -9.70 -1.24
C ASN A 184 8.36 -8.34 -1.02
N LEU A 185 9.20 -7.31 -0.94
CA LEU A 185 8.73 -5.93 -0.86
C LEU A 185 8.60 -5.34 -2.26
N VAL A 186 7.35 -5.16 -2.68
CA VAL A 186 6.95 -4.65 -4.00
C VAL A 186 6.45 -3.22 -3.84
N GLY A 187 6.41 -2.45 -4.92
CA GLY A 187 6.07 -1.04 -4.91
C GLY A 187 5.07 -0.67 -6.00
N ASN A 188 4.06 0.12 -5.68
CA ASN A 188 3.22 0.75 -6.70
C ASN A 188 4.09 1.69 -7.56
N PRO A 189 4.29 1.40 -8.86
CA PRO A 189 5.18 2.15 -9.72
C PRO A 189 4.47 3.32 -10.42
N PHE A 190 3.26 3.69 -9.99
CA PHE A 190 2.44 4.71 -10.66
C PHE A 190 2.17 5.91 -9.74
N PRO A 191 1.97 7.11 -10.32
CA PRO A 191 1.53 8.30 -9.59
C PRO A 191 0.00 8.33 -9.37
N CYS A 192 -0.60 7.17 -9.15
CA CYS A 192 -2.01 6.97 -8.83
C CYS A 192 -2.14 5.65 -8.05
N ALA A 193 -3.30 5.38 -7.45
CA ALA A 193 -3.52 4.12 -6.74
C ALA A 193 -3.61 2.94 -7.71
N VAL A 194 -3.42 1.72 -7.18
CA VAL A 194 -3.67 0.46 -7.90
C VAL A 194 -4.62 -0.40 -7.08
N ASP A 195 -5.58 -1.02 -7.76
CA ASP A 195 -6.57 -1.92 -7.17
C ASP A 195 -6.05 -3.37 -7.13
N TRP A 196 -6.00 -3.98 -5.94
CA TRP A 196 -5.56 -5.38 -5.73
C TRP A 196 -6.68 -6.42 -5.96
N ASN A 197 -7.94 -6.02 -6.13
CA ASN A 197 -9.14 -6.86 -5.99
C ASN A 197 -9.37 -7.95 -7.07
N GLY A 198 -8.38 -8.82 -7.31
CA GLY A 198 -8.57 -10.12 -7.96
C GLY A 198 -8.65 -10.08 -9.48
N ASP A 199 -8.32 -8.95 -10.11
CA ASP A 199 -8.27 -8.88 -11.57
C ASP A 199 -7.17 -9.80 -12.13
N ALA A 200 -7.52 -10.58 -13.15
CA ALA A 200 -6.62 -11.56 -13.76
C ALA A 200 -5.35 -10.94 -14.37
N ALA A 201 -5.33 -9.64 -14.66
CA ALA A 201 -4.17 -8.93 -15.17
C ALA A 201 -3.00 -8.87 -14.17
N TRP A 202 -3.25 -9.06 -12.87
CA TRP A 202 -2.19 -9.22 -11.87
C TRP A 202 -1.33 -10.47 -12.11
N ASN A 203 -1.88 -11.48 -12.82
CA ASN A 203 -1.16 -12.70 -13.21
C ASN A 203 -0.33 -13.30 -12.05
N LEU A 204 -0.97 -13.48 -10.89
CA LEU A 204 -0.32 -14.00 -9.70
C LEU A 204 0.00 -15.49 -9.89
N VAL A 205 1.27 -15.85 -9.78
CA VAL A 205 1.75 -17.25 -9.85
C VAL A 205 2.54 -17.56 -8.58
N ASN A 206 2.06 -18.57 -7.82
CA ASN A 206 2.62 -19.00 -6.53
C ASN A 206 2.73 -17.88 -5.48
N LEU A 207 1.74 -16.99 -5.46
CA LEU A 207 1.65 -15.91 -4.48
C LEU A 207 0.37 -16.05 -3.68
N ASP A 208 0.44 -15.65 -2.42
CA ASP A 208 -0.75 -15.42 -1.64
C ASP A 208 -1.63 -14.35 -2.29
N ALA A 209 -2.95 -14.51 -2.15
CA ALA A 209 -3.95 -13.51 -2.54
C ALA A 209 -3.93 -12.27 -1.63
N SER A 210 -3.03 -12.25 -0.64
CA SER A 210 -2.93 -11.26 0.43
C SER A 210 -1.76 -10.30 0.21
N ILE A 211 -1.96 -9.05 0.63
CA ILE A 211 -0.94 -8.00 0.70
C ILE A 211 -0.88 -7.39 2.10
N TRP A 212 0.31 -6.89 2.45
CA TRP A 212 0.55 -6.19 3.71
C TRP A 212 1.13 -4.82 3.43
N VAL A 213 0.38 -3.78 3.80
CA VAL A 213 0.73 -2.38 3.55
C VAL A 213 1.10 -1.73 4.87
N TRP A 214 2.26 -1.08 4.91
CA TRP A 214 2.76 -0.45 6.13
C TRP A 214 1.94 0.79 6.50
N ASP A 215 1.47 0.85 7.74
CA ASP A 215 0.83 2.04 8.32
C ASP A 215 1.81 2.71 9.31
N PRO A 216 2.38 3.88 8.95
CA PRO A 216 3.36 4.58 9.78
C PRO A 216 2.79 5.13 11.09
N VAL A 217 1.46 5.29 11.19
CA VAL A 217 0.78 5.73 12.42
C VAL A 217 0.58 4.55 13.36
N ALA A 218 0.12 3.41 12.82
CA ALA A 218 -0.07 2.19 13.59
C ALA A 218 1.26 1.53 14.01
N GLY A 219 2.34 1.75 13.23
CA GLY A 219 3.60 1.03 13.43
C GLY A 219 3.48 -0.46 13.12
N ASN A 220 2.48 -0.84 12.32
CA ASN A 220 2.11 -2.21 11.95
C ASN A 220 1.54 -2.21 10.52
N TYR A 221 1.15 -3.38 10.04
CA TYR A 221 0.66 -3.59 8.69
C TYR A 221 -0.86 -3.66 8.63
N LYS A 222 -1.45 -2.97 7.65
CA LYS A 222 -2.80 -3.25 7.18
C LYS A 222 -2.74 -4.41 6.20
N VAL A 223 -3.59 -5.41 6.40
CA VAL A 223 -3.71 -6.58 5.53
C VAL A 223 -4.94 -6.47 4.64
N TRP A 224 -4.83 -6.99 3.41
CA TRP A 224 -5.95 -7.19 2.49
C TRP A 224 -5.77 -8.46 1.69
N ASN A 225 -6.82 -9.24 1.54
CA ASN A 225 -6.89 -10.36 0.61
C ASN A 225 -7.98 -10.05 -0.42
N HIS A 226 -7.69 -10.27 -1.71
CA HIS A 226 -8.65 -9.90 -2.75
C HIS A 226 -9.92 -10.77 -2.81
N THR A 227 -9.99 -11.85 -2.04
CA THR A 227 -11.17 -12.72 -1.93
C THR A 227 -11.86 -12.56 -0.58
N SER A 228 -11.10 -12.38 0.51
CA SER A 228 -11.64 -12.31 1.86
C SER A 228 -11.66 -10.93 2.53
N GLY A 229 -11.18 -9.90 1.83
CA GLY A 229 -11.12 -8.53 2.34
C GLY A 229 -10.00 -8.32 3.35
N GLY A 230 -10.14 -7.34 4.23
CA GLY A 230 -9.15 -7.07 5.25
C GLY A 230 -9.25 -5.70 5.92
N SER A 231 -8.20 -5.35 6.64
CA SER A 231 -8.07 -4.08 7.36
C SER A 231 -7.60 -2.89 6.51
N LEU A 232 -6.98 -3.15 5.35
CA LEU A 232 -6.69 -2.09 4.37
C LEU A 232 -8.02 -1.61 3.77
N GLU A 233 -8.12 -0.33 3.46
CA GLU A 233 -9.34 0.20 2.86
C GLU A 233 -9.43 -0.22 1.39
N SER A 234 -10.51 -0.93 1.04
CA SER A 234 -10.90 -1.28 -0.34
C SER A 234 -9.86 -2.03 -1.19
N GLY A 235 -8.77 -2.53 -0.61
CA GLY A 235 -7.70 -3.17 -1.38
C GLY A 235 -6.89 -2.23 -2.26
N GLU A 236 -6.96 -0.91 -2.01
CA GLU A 236 -6.22 0.08 -2.79
C GLU A 236 -4.80 0.25 -2.25
N ILE A 237 -3.81 0.18 -3.14
CA ILE A 237 -2.41 0.50 -2.83
C ILE A 237 -2.15 1.92 -3.30
N ALA A 238 -1.84 2.84 -2.39
CA ALA A 238 -1.70 4.26 -2.73
C ALA A 238 -0.55 4.52 -3.71
N ALA A 239 -0.59 5.66 -4.39
CA ALA A 239 0.46 6.10 -5.30
C ALA A 239 1.83 6.02 -4.62
N THR A 240 2.83 5.45 -5.30
CA THR A 240 4.21 5.34 -4.78
C THR A 240 4.37 4.55 -3.47
N GLN A 241 3.34 3.83 -3.00
CA GLN A 241 3.40 3.08 -1.75
C GLN A 241 3.96 1.66 -1.97
N SER A 242 4.80 1.20 -1.05
CA SER A 242 5.24 -0.20 -1.03
C SER A 242 4.27 -1.11 -0.28
N PHE A 243 4.21 -2.36 -0.69
CA PHE A 243 3.42 -3.40 -0.07
C PHE A 243 4.18 -4.73 -0.14
N TRP A 244 3.94 -5.59 0.84
CA TRP A 244 4.49 -6.94 0.82
C TRP A 244 3.59 -7.87 0.03
N VAL A 245 4.22 -8.77 -0.70
CA VAL A 245 3.62 -10.02 -1.19
C VAL A 245 4.39 -11.18 -0.59
N HIS A 246 3.74 -12.33 -0.47
CA HIS A 246 4.36 -13.54 0.03
C HIS A 246 4.22 -14.66 -1.00
N ALA A 247 5.35 -15.26 -1.33
CA ALA A 247 5.43 -16.40 -2.22
C ALA A 247 5.26 -17.71 -1.44
N ASP A 248 4.29 -18.50 -1.86
CA ASP A 248 4.09 -19.87 -1.37
C ASP A 248 4.88 -20.82 -2.27
N ASP A 249 6.17 -20.99 -1.98
CA ASP A 249 7.01 -21.99 -2.65
C ASP A 249 7.04 -23.32 -1.87
N THR A 250 5.85 -23.90 -1.67
CA THR A 250 5.73 -25.25 -1.11
C THR A 250 6.14 -26.35 -2.09
N THR A 251 6.55 -26.03 -3.32
CA THR A 251 6.78 -27.05 -4.38
C THR A 251 8.14 -27.01 -5.06
N GLY A 252 8.98 -25.99 -4.85
CA GLY A 252 10.37 -25.91 -5.33
C GLY A 252 10.53 -26.04 -6.85
N ALA A 253 9.47 -25.79 -7.64
CA ALA A 253 9.41 -26.22 -9.04
C ALA A 253 8.86 -25.18 -10.04
N THR A 254 8.36 -24.03 -9.61
CA THR A 254 7.81 -23.00 -10.52
C THR A 254 8.27 -21.61 -10.13
N ALA A 255 8.67 -20.81 -11.13
CA ALA A 255 9.06 -19.42 -10.92
C ALA A 255 7.86 -18.60 -10.43
N THR A 256 7.95 -18.06 -9.22
CA THR A 256 6.99 -17.09 -8.68
C THR A 256 7.01 -15.83 -9.54
N SER A 257 5.84 -15.34 -9.93
CA SER A 257 5.74 -14.11 -10.72
C SER A 257 4.44 -13.36 -10.46
N MET A 258 4.47 -12.07 -10.75
CA MET A 258 3.31 -11.19 -10.78
C MET A 258 3.52 -10.09 -11.82
N THR A 259 2.41 -9.48 -12.21
CA THR A 259 2.35 -8.24 -12.97
C THR A 259 1.72 -7.18 -12.07
N ILE A 260 2.22 -5.96 -12.08
CA ILE A 260 1.50 -4.78 -11.58
C ILE A 260 0.83 -4.14 -12.80
N PRO A 261 -0.47 -4.40 -13.02
CA PRO A 261 -1.11 -4.06 -14.28
C PRO A 261 -1.50 -2.58 -14.35
N ALA A 262 -1.19 -1.94 -15.47
CA ALA A 262 -1.61 -0.57 -15.76
C ALA A 262 -3.14 -0.46 -15.91
N SER A 263 -3.84 -1.56 -16.18
CA SER A 263 -5.31 -1.60 -16.24
C SER A 263 -5.98 -1.45 -14.88
N GLN A 264 -5.28 -1.74 -13.77
CA GLN A 264 -5.82 -1.64 -12.41
C GLN A 264 -5.44 -0.31 -11.73
N ARG A 265 -4.89 0.65 -12.48
CA ARG A 265 -4.68 2.01 -11.99
C ARG A 265 -6.02 2.69 -11.76
N THR A 266 -6.18 3.31 -10.60
CA THR A 266 -7.38 4.05 -10.23
C THR A 266 -7.02 5.36 -9.53
N HIS A 267 -7.95 6.31 -9.57
CA HIS A 267 -7.97 7.36 -8.57
C HIS A 267 -8.46 6.73 -7.26
N SER A 268 -7.80 7.02 -6.13
CA SER A 268 -8.18 6.39 -4.87
C SER A 268 -9.60 6.79 -4.52
N ASN A 269 -10.47 5.80 -4.33
CA ASN A 269 -11.88 6.02 -4.01
C ASN A 269 -12.12 6.03 -2.50
N ASN A 270 -11.17 6.52 -1.70
CA ASN A 270 -11.32 6.75 -0.25
C ASN A 270 -12.32 7.90 0.03
N ILE A 271 -13.49 7.83 -0.60
CA ILE A 271 -14.67 8.54 -0.20
C ILE A 271 -15.14 7.84 1.07
N PHE A 272 -15.19 8.62 2.14
CA PHE A 272 -15.65 8.33 3.50
C PHE A 272 -17.09 7.76 3.62
N TYR A 273 -17.56 7.00 2.64
CA TYR A 273 -18.75 6.18 2.77
C TYR A 273 -18.40 4.95 3.60
N LYS A 274 -18.80 5.05 4.87
CA LYS A 274 -19.04 3.93 5.79
C LYS A 274 -19.40 2.66 5.02
N ASN A 275 -18.43 1.73 4.96
CA ASN A 275 -18.50 0.27 4.76
C ASN A 275 -17.31 -0.23 3.91
N GLY A 276 -16.08 0.06 4.34
CA GLY A 276 -14.91 -0.65 3.83
C GLY A 276 -14.83 -2.05 4.47
N GLY A 277 -15.17 -3.07 3.69
CA GLY A 277 -14.78 -4.47 3.94
C GLY A 277 -15.78 -5.38 4.65
N ASN A 278 -16.97 -5.60 4.09
CA ASN A 278 -17.80 -6.76 4.49
C ASN A 278 -18.56 -7.33 3.28
N ASP A 279 -17.84 -7.97 2.37
CA ASP A 279 -18.45 -8.86 1.37
C ASP A 279 -18.55 -10.31 1.88
N LEU A 280 -17.87 -10.65 2.98
CA LEU A 280 -17.96 -11.96 3.62
C LEU A 280 -18.69 -11.86 4.96
N SER A 281 -19.73 -12.68 5.10
CA SER A 281 -20.41 -12.89 6.38
C SER A 281 -19.51 -13.58 7.38
N ASN A 282 -19.79 -13.42 8.68
CA ASN A 282 -19.16 -14.13 9.78
C ASN A 282 -17.66 -13.82 9.98
N GLN A 283 -17.30 -12.55 9.89
CA GLN A 283 -15.98 -12.04 10.24
C GLN A 283 -16.03 -11.11 11.45
N ILE A 284 -15.07 -11.24 12.35
CA ILE A 284 -14.82 -10.30 13.44
C ILE A 284 -13.44 -9.70 13.26
N LYS A 285 -13.36 -8.36 13.33
CA LYS A 285 -12.09 -7.65 13.41
C LYS A 285 -11.85 -7.18 14.83
N LEU A 286 -10.75 -7.64 15.39
CA LEU A 286 -10.24 -7.23 16.69
C LEU A 286 -9.12 -6.21 16.46
N LYS A 287 -9.16 -5.12 17.21
CA LYS A 287 -8.11 -4.09 17.22
C LYS A 287 -7.58 -3.93 18.63
N VAL A 288 -6.26 -3.94 18.80
CA VAL A 288 -5.60 -3.61 20.07
C VAL A 288 -4.93 -2.24 19.99
N GLN A 289 -5.15 -1.40 21.00
CA GLN A 289 -4.51 -0.09 21.10
C GLN A 289 -4.26 0.30 22.56
N GLY A 290 -3.10 0.89 22.82
CA GLY A 290 -2.73 1.47 24.12
C GLY A 290 -3.01 2.97 24.17
N ASN A 291 -2.16 3.69 24.91
CA ASN A 291 -2.24 5.16 24.99
C ASN A 291 -1.55 5.89 23.82
N THR A 292 -0.85 5.17 22.96
CA THR A 292 -0.21 5.72 21.76
C THR A 292 -1.09 5.48 20.51
N PRO A 293 -0.82 6.17 19.38
CA PRO A 293 -1.49 5.88 18.11
C PRO A 293 -1.18 4.47 17.55
N GLU A 294 -0.09 3.84 18.00
CA GLU A 294 0.29 2.50 17.55
C GLU A 294 -0.78 1.47 17.92
N ASN A 295 -1.12 0.61 16.97
CA ASN A 295 -2.19 -0.37 17.10
C ASN A 295 -1.92 -1.57 16.19
N ASP A 296 -2.61 -2.68 16.45
CA ASP A 296 -2.58 -3.86 15.58
C ASP A 296 -3.99 -4.44 15.44
N GLU A 297 -4.22 -5.18 14.35
CA GLU A 297 -5.52 -5.73 14.00
C GLU A 297 -5.41 -7.22 13.66
N CYS A 298 -6.38 -8.00 14.13
CA CYS A 298 -6.52 -9.42 13.79
C CYS A 298 -7.95 -9.69 13.33
N ILE A 299 -8.09 -10.35 12.20
CA ILE A 299 -9.38 -10.73 11.61
C ILE A 299 -9.54 -12.25 11.74
N ILE A 300 -10.68 -12.66 12.30
CA ILE A 300 -11.08 -14.07 12.36
C ILE A 300 -12.41 -14.17 11.63
N GLY A 301 -12.49 -15.05 10.66
CA GLY A 301 -13.73 -15.29 9.92
C GLY A 301 -14.06 -16.76 9.79
N PHE A 302 -15.29 -17.03 9.38
CA PHE A 302 -15.79 -18.39 9.19
C PHE A 302 -16.51 -18.52 7.86
N MET A 303 -16.04 -19.45 7.02
CA MET A 303 -16.62 -19.68 5.70
C MET A 303 -16.45 -21.12 5.23
N GLU A 304 -17.38 -21.55 4.39
CA GLU A 304 -17.27 -22.82 3.68
C GLU A 304 -16.03 -22.83 2.78
N GLY A 305 -15.29 -23.94 2.76
CA GLY A 305 -14.06 -24.08 1.97
C GLY A 305 -12.79 -23.58 2.66
N ALA A 306 -12.90 -22.93 3.82
CA ALA A 306 -11.75 -22.65 4.67
C ALA A 306 -11.14 -23.93 5.27
N SER A 307 -9.95 -23.82 5.85
CA SER A 307 -9.24 -24.97 6.43
C SER A 307 -8.42 -24.58 7.66
N LEU A 308 -8.01 -25.58 8.46
CA LEU A 308 -7.07 -25.35 9.57
C LEU A 308 -5.65 -25.02 9.11
N GLY A 309 -5.25 -25.51 7.93
CA GLY A 309 -4.01 -25.15 7.28
C GLY A 309 -4.10 -23.75 6.68
N MET A 310 -2.96 -23.17 6.32
CA MET A 310 -2.94 -21.94 5.56
C MET A 310 -3.62 -22.15 4.20
N ASN A 311 -4.53 -21.27 3.84
CA ASN A 311 -5.13 -21.18 2.53
C ASN A 311 -4.77 -19.84 1.92
N SER A 312 -3.84 -19.84 0.97
CA SER A 312 -3.33 -18.64 0.29
C SER A 312 -4.42 -17.81 -0.39
N ALA A 313 -5.57 -18.40 -0.71
CA ALA A 313 -6.71 -17.70 -1.31
C ALA A 313 -7.52 -16.87 -0.30
N TYR A 314 -7.46 -17.16 1.01
CA TYR A 314 -8.35 -16.54 2.00
C TYR A 314 -7.66 -16.03 3.27
N ASP A 315 -6.48 -16.55 3.60
CA ASP A 315 -5.77 -16.24 4.82
C ASP A 315 -4.67 -15.19 4.58
N ALA A 316 -4.29 -14.49 5.65
CA ALA A 316 -3.11 -13.64 5.67
C ALA A 316 -2.24 -13.98 6.88
N LEU A 317 -1.00 -14.39 6.62
CA LEU A 317 0.05 -14.56 7.63
C LEU A 317 0.26 -13.28 8.44
N TYR A 318 0.72 -13.44 9.68
CA TYR A 318 1.09 -12.31 10.53
C TYR A 318 2.49 -11.80 10.18
N LEU A 319 2.58 -10.56 9.71
CA LEU A 319 3.84 -9.84 9.54
C LEU A 319 4.03 -8.87 10.71
N LYS A 320 5.13 -9.05 11.45
CA LYS A 320 5.42 -8.23 12.63
C LYS A 320 5.85 -6.82 12.22
N GLY A 321 5.23 -5.79 12.81
CA GLY A 321 5.65 -4.40 12.67
C GLY A 321 6.74 -3.96 13.66
N ASN A 322 6.68 -2.71 14.10
CA ASN A 322 7.65 -2.10 15.00
C ASN A 322 7.69 -2.81 16.36
N GLU A 323 8.86 -2.83 17.00
CA GLU A 323 9.02 -3.44 18.33
C GLU A 323 8.22 -2.75 19.44
N THR A 324 7.92 -1.45 19.27
CA THR A 324 7.16 -0.64 20.22
C THR A 324 5.64 -0.78 20.06
N ALA A 325 5.19 -1.10 18.85
CA ALA A 325 3.78 -1.29 18.56
C ALA A 325 3.27 -2.61 19.19
N PRO A 326 2.00 -2.67 19.60
CA PRO A 326 1.43 -3.94 20.07
C PRO A 326 1.38 -4.96 18.93
N SER A 327 1.33 -6.23 19.28
CA SER A 327 1.08 -7.34 18.36
C SER A 327 -0.23 -8.02 18.74
N LEU A 328 -1.13 -8.22 17.78
CA LEU A 328 -2.35 -9.02 17.93
C LEU A 328 -2.49 -9.95 16.73
N TYR A 329 -2.56 -11.25 16.98
CA TYR A 329 -2.71 -12.25 15.94
C TYR A 329 -3.40 -13.50 16.47
N SER A 330 -3.99 -14.28 15.58
CA SER A 330 -4.49 -15.61 15.90
C SER A 330 -3.41 -16.67 15.66
N MET A 331 -3.43 -17.76 16.43
CA MET A 331 -2.53 -18.90 16.25
C MET A 331 -3.34 -20.16 15.96
N VAL A 332 -3.20 -20.67 14.74
CA VAL A 332 -3.92 -21.86 14.26
C VAL A 332 -2.91 -22.81 13.60
N SER A 333 -2.92 -24.09 14.00
CA SER A 333 -2.02 -25.12 13.47
C SER A 333 -0.52 -24.76 13.55
N GLY A 334 -0.11 -23.94 14.52
CA GLY A 334 1.28 -23.51 14.71
C GLY A 334 1.72 -22.28 13.91
N SER A 335 0.87 -21.75 13.03
CA SER A 335 1.13 -20.52 12.26
C SER A 335 0.44 -19.31 12.89
N LYS A 336 1.02 -18.13 12.66
CA LYS A 336 0.46 -16.84 13.10
C LYS A 336 -0.28 -16.17 11.95
N TYR A 337 -1.49 -15.70 12.19
CA TYR A 337 -2.31 -15.06 11.18
C TYR A 337 -2.77 -13.68 11.63
N ALA A 338 -2.59 -12.70 10.75
CA ALA A 338 -3.28 -11.41 10.83
C ALA A 338 -4.74 -11.55 10.39
N MET A 339 -5.00 -12.47 9.45
CA MET A 339 -6.35 -12.86 9.05
C MET A 339 -6.44 -14.37 8.87
N LYS A 340 -7.43 -14.99 9.51
CA LYS A 340 -7.70 -16.42 9.39
C LYS A 340 -9.16 -16.70 9.11
N GLN A 341 -9.44 -17.41 8.02
CA GLN A 341 -10.75 -17.99 7.75
C GLN A 341 -10.78 -19.44 8.26
N LEU A 342 -11.83 -19.80 9.00
CA LEU A 342 -12.05 -21.13 9.57
C LEU A 342 -13.30 -21.79 8.99
N PRO A 343 -13.39 -23.13 8.97
CA PRO A 343 -14.51 -23.82 8.31
C PRO A 343 -15.88 -23.52 8.92
N ASP A 344 -15.98 -23.59 10.24
CA ASP A 344 -17.26 -23.54 10.98
C ASP A 344 -17.01 -23.22 12.45
N TRP A 345 -17.77 -22.26 13.03
CA TRP A 345 -17.68 -21.92 14.44
C TRP A 345 -18.29 -22.99 15.36
N GLU A 346 -19.18 -23.87 14.87
CA GLU A 346 -19.70 -24.98 15.68
C GLU A 346 -18.60 -26.00 16.00
N GLN A 347 -17.69 -26.21 15.05
CA GLN A 347 -16.53 -27.09 15.21
C GLN A 347 -15.33 -26.37 15.86
N TYR A 348 -15.17 -25.08 15.57
CA TYR A 348 -14.03 -24.26 16.01
C TYR A 348 -14.50 -23.04 16.82
N ASN A 349 -15.21 -23.31 17.92
CA ASN A 349 -15.81 -22.31 18.80
C ASN A 349 -14.81 -21.58 19.72
N ALA A 350 -13.53 -21.94 19.69
CA ALA A 350 -12.46 -21.26 20.41
C ALA A 350 -11.25 -21.08 19.49
N VAL A 351 -10.87 -19.82 19.27
CA VAL A 351 -9.73 -19.45 18.40
C VAL A 351 -8.65 -18.81 19.27
N PRO A 352 -7.44 -19.41 19.37
CA PRO A 352 -6.36 -18.84 20.17
C PRO A 352 -5.94 -17.47 19.64
N LEU A 353 -6.03 -16.46 20.51
CA LEU A 353 -5.54 -15.11 20.27
C LEU A 353 -4.28 -14.86 21.09
N ASN A 354 -3.32 -14.19 20.48
CA ASN A 354 -2.07 -13.81 21.13
C ASN A 354 -1.90 -12.30 21.09
N PHE A 355 -1.58 -11.73 22.24
CA PHE A 355 -1.31 -10.32 22.41
C PHE A 355 0.11 -10.10 22.98
N LYS A 356 0.83 -9.12 22.43
CA LYS A 356 2.06 -8.57 23.01
C LYS A 356 1.96 -7.05 23.04
N ALA A 357 2.25 -6.43 24.17
CA ALA A 357 2.08 -4.98 24.34
C ALA A 357 3.05 -4.12 23.50
N GLY A 358 4.25 -4.61 23.20
CA GLY A 358 5.35 -3.80 22.62
C GLY A 358 6.04 -2.98 23.70
N ILE A 359 5.31 -2.07 24.35
CA ILE A 359 5.76 -1.29 25.52
C ILE A 359 4.89 -1.55 26.76
N PRO A 360 5.39 -1.35 27.99
CA PRO A 360 4.56 -1.49 29.20
C PRO A 360 3.40 -0.48 29.21
N GLY A 361 2.17 -0.95 29.45
CA GLY A 361 1.00 -0.09 29.52
C GLY A 361 -0.32 -0.85 29.65
N THR A 362 -1.41 -0.10 29.69
CA THR A 362 -2.79 -0.62 29.58
C THR A 362 -3.21 -0.57 28.12
N TYR A 363 -3.86 -1.64 27.67
CA TYR A 363 -4.34 -1.79 26.29
C TYR A 363 -5.81 -2.15 26.29
N THR A 364 -6.51 -1.67 25.27
CA THR A 364 -7.90 -2.02 25.00
C THR A 364 -7.94 -2.86 23.73
N ILE A 365 -8.65 -3.98 23.79
CA ILE A 365 -9.05 -4.74 22.60
C ILE A 365 -10.51 -4.36 22.30
N SER A 366 -10.77 -3.87 21.10
CA SER A 366 -12.12 -3.56 20.61
C SER A 366 -12.48 -4.47 19.45
N ALA A 367 -13.74 -4.91 19.40
CA ALA A 367 -14.30 -5.68 18.30
C ALA A 367 -15.12 -4.79 17.35
N SER A 368 -15.11 -5.14 16.07
CA SER A 368 -15.96 -4.59 15.01
C SER A 368 -16.34 -5.71 14.05
N TRP A 369 -17.33 -5.46 13.18
CA TRP A 369 -17.90 -6.45 12.24
C TRP A 369 -18.70 -7.58 12.89
N THR A 370 -19.05 -7.43 14.18
CA THR A 370 -19.90 -8.40 14.88
C THR A 370 -21.27 -8.56 14.23
N GLU A 371 -21.75 -7.54 13.53
CA GLU A 371 -22.98 -7.55 12.73
C GLU A 371 -22.92 -8.50 11.52
N SER A 372 -21.74 -9.00 11.16
CA SER A 372 -21.60 -9.97 10.08
C SER A 372 -22.04 -11.39 10.49
N PHE A 373 -22.20 -11.65 11.79
CA PHE A 373 -22.67 -12.92 12.32
C PHE A 373 -24.20 -12.96 12.48
N PRO A 374 -24.81 -14.16 12.57
CA PRO A 374 -26.22 -14.30 12.89
C PRO A 374 -26.61 -13.56 14.17
N GLU A 375 -27.74 -12.85 14.14
CA GLU A 375 -28.27 -12.14 15.31
C GLU A 375 -28.45 -13.11 16.49
N GLY A 376 -27.93 -12.74 17.66
CA GLY A 376 -28.03 -13.53 18.88
C GLY A 376 -26.97 -14.63 19.03
N LEU A 377 -26.02 -14.76 18.10
CA LEU A 377 -24.85 -15.61 18.31
C LEU A 377 -23.97 -15.00 19.43
N PRO A 378 -23.77 -15.68 20.56
CA PRO A 378 -22.91 -15.16 21.62
C PRO A 378 -21.43 -15.29 21.22
N ILE A 379 -20.72 -14.16 21.24
CA ILE A 379 -19.28 -14.08 20.96
C ILE A 379 -18.63 -13.49 22.20
N PHE A 380 -17.56 -14.11 22.69
CA PHE A 380 -16.85 -13.65 23.89
C PHE A 380 -15.34 -13.59 23.65
N LEU A 381 -14.69 -12.64 24.31
CA LEU A 381 -13.24 -12.66 24.51
C LEU A 381 -12.94 -13.26 25.89
N GLU A 382 -12.14 -14.32 25.92
CA GLU A 382 -11.72 -15.01 27.14
C GLU A 382 -10.31 -14.57 27.56
N ASP A 383 -10.17 -14.09 28.79
CA ASP A 383 -8.89 -14.01 29.47
C ASP A 383 -8.56 -15.39 30.09
N ILE A 384 -7.67 -16.13 29.45
CA ILE A 384 -7.26 -17.48 29.87
C ILE A 384 -6.49 -17.52 31.20
N LYS A 385 -5.99 -16.38 31.70
CA LYS A 385 -5.26 -16.31 32.96
C LYS A 385 -6.20 -16.12 34.14
N GLU A 386 -7.15 -15.20 33.99
CA GLU A 386 -8.13 -14.87 35.04
C GLU A 386 -9.43 -15.67 34.90
N ASN A 387 -9.60 -16.42 33.79
CA ASN A 387 -10.81 -17.17 33.44
C ASN A 387 -12.05 -16.26 33.42
N TYR A 388 -11.89 -15.10 32.77
CA TYR A 388 -12.90 -14.06 32.64
C TYR A 388 -13.38 -13.93 31.19
N PHE A 389 -14.68 -13.76 31.00
CA PHE A 389 -15.30 -13.59 29.67
C PHE A 389 -15.85 -12.17 29.55
N GLN A 390 -15.51 -11.49 28.46
CA GLN A 390 -16.07 -10.21 28.04
C GLN A 390 -16.94 -10.44 26.80
N ASP A 391 -18.17 -9.95 26.82
CA ASP A 391 -19.09 -9.92 25.67
C ASP A 391 -18.86 -8.72 24.75
#